data_AF-A0A966ULY8-F1
#
_entry.id   AF-A0A966ULY8-F1
#
_cell.length_a   1.000
_cell.length_b   1.000
_cell.length_c   1.000
_cell.angle_alpha   90.00
_cell.angle_beta   90.00
_cell.angle_gamma   90.00
#
_symmetry.space_group_name_H-M   'P 1'
#
loop_
_entity.id
_entity.type
_entity.pdbx_description
1 polymer ?
#
loop_
_entity_poly.entity_id
_entity_poly.type
_entity_poly.pdbx_seq_one_letter_code
_entity_poly.pdbx_strand_id
1 'polypeptide(L)' 'MRRLNHAVLYVSDAQTTANFYQQVLGFTIVQVAFDGRAVFVRAGGSENH' A
#
# COMPACT_ATOMS: atom_id res chain seq x y z
N MET A 1 -5.01 -23.09 -7.46
CA MET A 1 -4.62 -21.77 -8.01
C MET A 1 -3.92 -20.99 -6.90
N ARG A 2 -2.67 -20.56 -7.09
CA ARG A 2 -1.96 -19.69 -6.13
C ARG A 2 -1.90 -18.29 -6.75
N ARG A 3 -2.63 -17.33 -6.17
CA ARG A 3 -2.63 -15.92 -6.61
C ARG A 3 -1.59 -15.15 -5.80
N LEU A 4 -1.05 -14.09 -6.38
CA LEU A 4 -0.30 -13.10 -5.63
C LEU A 4 -1.25 -12.40 -4.65
N ASN A 5 -0.94 -12.47 -3.36
CA ASN A 5 -1.77 -11.89 -2.31
C ASN A 5 -1.34 -10.46 -1.97
N HIS A 6 -0.04 -10.20 -1.86
CA HIS A 6 0.53 -8.86 -1.67
C HIS A 6 1.97 -8.78 -2.21
N ALA A 7 2.48 -7.56 -2.35
CA ALA A 7 3.87 -7.27 -2.66
C ALA A 7 4.39 -6.19 -1.70
N VAL A 8 5.66 -6.28 -1.32
CA VAL A 8 6.34 -5.29 -0.47
C VAL A 8 7.37 -4.55 -1.31
N LEU A 9 7.34 -3.22 -1.26
CA LEU A 9 8.25 -2.34 -1.99
C LEU A 9 9.13 -1.58 -1.00
N TYR A 10 10.44 -1.61 -1.19
CA TYR A 10 11.37 -0.73 -0.49
C TYR A 10 11.54 0.55 -1.30
N VAL A 11 11.15 1.67 -0.70
CA VAL A 11 11.16 3.00 -1.32
C VAL A 11 11.86 3.98 -0.39
N SER A 12 12.30 5.11 -0.94
CA SER A 12 12.95 6.17 -0.16
C SER A 12 12.01 6.82 0.86
N ASP A 13 10.73 6.96 0.52
CA ASP A 13 9.68 7.54 1.38
C ASP A 13 8.36 6.79 1.20
N ALA A 14 7.94 6.09 2.25
CA ALA A 14 6.73 5.28 2.26
C ALA A 14 5.45 6.13 2.21
N GLN A 15 5.44 7.30 2.85
CA GLN A 15 4.27 8.17 2.90
C GLN A 15 4.03 8.83 1.55
N THR A 16 5.09 9.35 0.93
CA THR A 16 5.02 9.93 -0.42
C THR A 16 4.54 8.89 -1.44
N THR A 17 5.06 7.67 -1.35
CA THR A 17 4.64 6.57 -2.24
C THR A 17 3.19 6.15 -2.00
N ALA A 18 2.75 6.04 -0.74
CA ALA A 18 1.37 5.72 -0.43
C ALA A 18 0.41 6.78 -0.97
N ASN A 19 0.73 8.06 -0.79
CA ASN A 19 -0.08 9.17 -1.31
C ASN A 19 -0.23 9.09 -2.84
N PHE A 20 0.83 8.76 -3.57
CA PHE A 20 0.76 8.52 -5.02
C PHE A 20 -0.25 7.40 -5.35
N TYR A 21 -0.16 6.25 -4.67
CA TYR A 21 -1.09 5.15 -4.91
C TYR A 21 -2.54 5.48 -4.55
N GLN A 22 -2.76 6.28 -3.50
CA GLN A 22 -4.11 6.76 -3.17
C GLN A 22 -4.65 7.71 -4.24
N GLN A 23 -3.87 8.70 -4.66
CA GLN A 23 -4.33 9.77 -5.55
C GLN A 23 -4.45 9.31 -7.00
N VAL A 24 -3.55 8.44 -7.46
CA VAL A 24 -3.48 8.04 -8.88
C VAL A 24 -4.21 6.74 -9.14
N LEU A 25 -4.10 5.76 -8.22
CA LEU A 25 -4.70 4.43 -8.40
C LEU A 25 -5.92 4.18 -7.50
N GLY A 26 -6.30 5.13 -6.65
CA GLY A 26 -7.46 4.98 -5.76
C GLY A 26 -7.26 3.95 -4.65
N PHE A 27 -6.01 3.71 -4.24
CA PHE A 27 -5.72 2.79 -3.13
C PHE A 27 -6.15 3.39 -1.79
N THR A 28 -6.37 2.53 -0.80
CA THR A 28 -6.67 2.96 0.58
C THR A 28 -5.55 2.56 1.52
N ILE A 29 -5.15 3.49 2.40
CA ILE A 29 -4.20 3.17 3.48
C ILE A 29 -4.96 2.33 4.50
N VAL A 30 -4.41 1.15 4.82
CA VAL A 30 -4.97 0.24 5.84
C VAL A 30 -4.21 0.34 7.16
N GLN A 31 -2.90 0.60 7.12
CA GLN A 31 -2.08 0.73 8.31
C GLN A 31 -0.83 1.58 8.03
N VAL A 32 -0.42 2.37 9.03
CA VAL A 32 0.89 3.02 9.08
C VAL A 32 1.65 2.42 10.26
N ALA A 33 2.93 2.08 10.04
CA ALA A 33 3.77 1.41 11.03
C ALA A 33 5.18 2.01 11.05
N PHE A 34 5.93 1.66 12.09
CA PHE A 34 7.33 2.08 12.28
C PHE A 34 7.53 3.59 12.15
N ASP A 35 6.65 4.36 12.80
CA ASP A 35 6.70 5.83 12.79
C ASP A 35 6.67 6.41 11.36
N GLY A 36 5.79 5.86 10.51
CA GLY A 36 5.61 6.31 9.12
C GLY A 36 6.56 5.66 8.11
N ARG A 37 7.52 4.83 8.54
CA ARG A 37 8.48 4.18 7.62
C ARG A 37 7.89 3.03 6.81
N ALA A 38 6.75 2.51 7.21
CA ALA A 38 6.01 1.53 6.42
C ALA A 38 4.53 1.93 6.33
N VAL A 39 3.97 1.81 5.13
CA VAL A 39 2.55 2.06 4.88
C VAL A 39 1.99 0.86 4.12
N PHE A 40 0.95 0.26 4.68
CA PHE A 40 0.20 -0.82 4.05
C PHE A 40 -0.98 -0.21 3.31
N VAL A 41 -1.13 -0.59 2.04
CA VAL A 41 -2.18 -0.09 1.16
C VAL A 41 -2.95 -1.25 0.52
N ARG A 42 -4.24 -1.03 0.28
CA ARG A 42 -5.12 -1.96 -0.43
C ARG A 42 -5.54 -1.34 -1.75
N ALA A 43 -5.50 -2.14 -2.83
CA ALA A 43 -5.96 -1.69 -4.14
C ALA A 43 -7.48 -1.47 -4.14
N GLY A 44 -7.93 -0.38 -4.76
CA GLY A 44 -9.34 -0.07 -4.93
C GLY A 44 -10.07 -1.20 -5.65
N GLY A 45 -11.04 -1.83 -4.98
CA GLY A 45 -11.82 -2.95 -5.51
C GLY A 45 -11.23 -4.35 -5.23
N SER A 46 -10.14 -4.47 -4.46
CA SER A 46 -9.62 -5.79 -4.04
C SER A 46 -9.96 -6.11 -2.58
N GLU A 47 -10.43 -7.32 -2.31
CA GLU A 47 -10.62 -7.88 -0.95
C GLU A 47 -9.34 -8.55 -0.42
N ASN A 48 -8.14 -8.07 -0.78
CA ASN A 48 -6.92 -8.62 -0.17
C ASN A 48 -6.79 -8.05 1.25
N HIS A 49 -6.92 -8.97 2.22
CA HIS A 49 -6.72 -8.77 3.66
C HIS A 49 -5.23 -8.84 3.99
#